data_AF-A0A1Z4II96-F1
#
_entry.id   AF-A0A1Z4II96-F1
#
_cell.length_a   1.000
_cell.length_b   1.000
_cell.length_c   1.000
_cell.angle_alpha   90.00
_cell.angle_beta   90.00
_cell.angle_gamma   90.00
#
_symmetry.space_group_name_H-M   'P 1'
#
loop_
_entity.id
_entity.type
_entity.pdbx_description
1 polymer ?
#
loop_
_entity_poly.entity_id
_entity_poly.type
_entity_poly.pdbx_seq_one_letter_code
_entity_poly.pdbx_strand_id
1 'polypeptide(L)' 'MKLISVNVGLPREVNWKGKTVTTGIFKEPVHKRVMVRSLNLDGDGQADLTVHGGADKAVYVYPLEHYDY' A
#
# COMPACT_ATOMS: atom_id res chain seq x y z
N MET A 1 20.39 -0.23 -8.42
CA MET A 1 19.07 -0.23 -7.76
C MET A 1 18.00 0.03 -8.83
N LYS A 2 16.98 -0.82 -8.95
CA LYS A 2 15.87 -0.65 -9.91
C LYS A 2 14.55 -0.88 -9.17
N LEU A 3 13.60 0.05 -9.29
CA LEU A 3 12.24 -0.13 -8.81
C LEU A 3 11.50 -1.05 -9.79
N ILE A 4 10.97 -2.17 -9.29
CA ILE A 4 10.35 -3.22 -10.13
C ILE A 4 8.86 -2.95 -10.37
N SER A 5 8.12 -2.58 -9.32
CA SER A 5 6.71 -2.20 -9.41
C SER A 5 6.41 -1.10 -8.40
N VAL A 6 5.46 -0.24 -8.74
CA VAL A 6 4.76 0.61 -7.78
C VAL A 6 3.34 0.11 -7.68
N ASN A 7 2.90 -0.20 -6.47
CA ASN A 7 1.57 -0.75 -6.24
C ASN A 7 0.78 0.20 -5.35
N VAL A 8 -0.44 0.55 -5.76
CA VAL A 8 -1.34 1.45 -5.02
C VAL A 8 -2.72 0.81 -4.84
N GLY A 9 -3.47 1.26 -3.85
CA GLY A 9 -4.82 0.79 -3.58
C GLY A 9 -5.43 1.50 -2.39
N LEU A 10 -6.73 1.74 -2.46
CA LEU A 10 -7.49 2.35 -1.37
C LEU A 10 -7.95 1.28 -0.38
N PRO A 11 -8.12 1.63 0.91
CA PRO A 11 -8.73 0.74 1.89
C PRO A 11 -10.08 0.22 1.41
N ARG A 12 -10.29 -1.09 1.58
CA ARG A 12 -11.55 -1.75 1.25
C ARG A 12 -11.96 -2.71 2.34
N GLU A 13 -13.25 -2.97 2.43
CA GLU A 13 -13.79 -4.02 3.28
C GLU A 13 -13.55 -5.40 2.65
N VAL A 14 -13.12 -6.36 3.46
CA VAL A 14 -12.98 -7.76 3.08
C VAL A 14 -13.52 -8.66 4.17
N ASN A 15 -14.01 -9.84 3.79
CA ASN A 15 -14.31 -10.88 4.76
C ASN A 15 -13.02 -11.60 5.16
N TRP A 16 -12.65 -11.50 6.44
CA TRP A 16 -11.51 -12.20 7.02
C TRP A 16 -11.98 -13.00 8.24
N LYS A 17 -11.86 -14.33 8.18
CA LYS A 17 -12.28 -15.26 9.24
C LYS A 17 -13.72 -15.01 9.73
N GLY A 18 -14.64 -14.75 8.80
CA GLY A 18 -16.05 -14.51 9.11
C GLY A 18 -16.37 -13.11 9.65
N LYS A 19 -15.39 -12.20 9.67
CA LYS A 19 -15.57 -10.80 10.08
C LYS A 19 -15.28 -9.86 8.90
N THR A 20 -16.09 -8.83 8.75
CA THR A 20 -15.76 -7.72 7.86
C THR A 20 -14.65 -6.88 8.48
N VAL A 21 -13.55 -6.69 7.76
CA VAL A 21 -12.42 -5.85 8.17
C VAL A 21 -12.06 -4.88 7.06
N THR A 22 -11.75 -3.63 7.43
CA THR A 22 -11.23 -2.64 6.49
C THR A 22 -9.71 -2.77 6.41
N THR A 23 -9.16 -2.97 5.22
CA THR A 23 -7.72 -3.12 5.01
C THR A 23 -7.26 -2.44 3.74
N GLY A 24 -6.05 -1.88 3.78
CA GLY A 24 -5.36 -1.33 2.61
C GLY A 24 -4.39 -2.33 1.97
N ILE A 25 -4.30 -3.58 2.42
CA ILE A 25 -3.23 -4.51 1.98
C ILE A 25 -3.31 -4.91 0.51
N PHE A 26 -4.50 -4.81 -0.10
CA PHE A 26 -4.71 -5.17 -1.49
C PHE A 26 -4.35 -3.99 -2.39
N LYS A 27 -3.17 -4.07 -3.01
CA LYS A 27 -2.61 -3.07 -3.92
C LYS A 27 -2.44 -3.69 -5.31
N GLU A 28 -2.58 -2.87 -6.34
CA GLU A 28 -2.40 -3.27 -7.75
C GLU A 28 -1.27 -2.45 -8.38
N PRO A 29 -0.51 -3.03 -9.34
CA PRO A 29 0.56 -2.32 -10.01
C PRO A 29 0.04 -1.16 -10.85
N VAL A 30 0.76 -0.04 -10.84
CA VAL A 30 0.52 1.08 -11.76
C VAL A 30 1.62 1.16 -12.80
N HIS A 31 1.23 1.30 -14.06
CA HIS A 31 2.16 1.35 -15.21
C HIS A 31 2.50 2.77 -15.67
N LYS A 32 1.88 3.79 -15.06
CA LYS A 32 2.15 5.20 -15.31
C LYS A 32 2.92 5.82 -14.15
N ARG A 33 3.51 6.99 -14.38
CA ARG A 33 4.08 7.80 -13.31
C ARG A 33 3.01 8.09 -12.25
N VAL A 34 3.38 7.95 -10.99
CA VAL A 34 2.54 8.25 -9.84
C VAL A 34 3.24 9.29 -8.97
N MET A 35 2.48 10.29 -8.52
CA MET A 35 3.02 11.33 -7.64
C MET A 35 3.11 10.81 -6.21
N VAL A 36 4.22 11.06 -5.55
CA VAL A 36 4.36 10.87 -4.10
C VAL A 36 3.93 12.18 -3.42
N ARG A 37 2.96 12.09 -2.51
CA ARG A 37 2.51 13.20 -1.65
C ARG A 37 3.14 13.07 -0.26
N SER A 38 2.89 14.05 0.59
CA SER A 38 3.38 14.04 1.97
C SER A 38 2.91 12.84 2.80
N LEU A 39 1.76 12.24 2.46
CA LEU A 39 1.15 11.17 3.26
C LEU A 39 1.00 9.83 2.53
N ASN A 40 0.94 9.82 1.19
CA ASN A 40 0.70 8.62 0.38
C ASN A 40 1.09 8.89 -1.09
N LEU A 41 1.00 7.86 -1.93
CA LEU A 41 1.03 7.99 -3.39
C LEU A 41 -0.36 8.33 -3.93
N ASP A 42 -0.45 9.00 -5.08
CA ASP A 42 -1.74 9.21 -5.75
C ASP A 42 -2.40 7.86 -6.08
N GLY A 43 -3.63 7.66 -5.59
CA GLY A 43 -4.37 6.40 -5.72
C GLY A 43 -4.14 5.40 -4.60
N ASP A 44 -3.34 5.75 -3.59
CA ASP A 44 -3.04 4.90 -2.44
C ASP A 44 -3.69 5.38 -1.13
N GLY A 45 -3.96 4.44 -0.22
CA GLY A 45 -4.43 4.78 1.11
C GLY A 45 -4.13 3.71 2.17
N GLN A 46 -4.25 4.15 3.43
CA GLN A 46 -4.01 3.33 4.62
C GLN A 46 -5.31 3.23 5.43
N ALA A 47 -5.58 2.06 6.02
CA ALA A 47 -6.87 1.79 6.65
C ALA A 47 -7.02 2.42 8.04
N ASP A 48 -6.07 2.16 8.96
CA ASP A 48 -6.11 2.68 10.33
C ASP A 48 -5.04 3.75 10.56
N LEU A 49 -5.45 5.01 10.50
CA LEU A 49 -4.56 6.16 10.67
C LEU A 49 -4.22 6.48 12.15
N THR A 50 -4.77 5.75 13.11
CA THR A 50 -4.41 5.93 14.53
C THR A 50 -3.04 5.32 14.85
N VAL A 51 -2.67 4.26 14.11
CA VAL A 51 -1.40 3.54 14.26
C VAL A 51 -0.59 3.42 12.97
N HIS A 52 -1.21 3.63 11.80
CA HIS A 52 -0.53 3.78 10.51
C HIS A 52 -0.54 5.25 10.02
N GLY A 53 0.05 5.51 8.85
CA GLY A 53 0.09 6.84 8.23
C GLY A 53 1.03 7.85 8.85
N GLY A 54 0.96 9.07 8.33
CA GLY A 54 1.95 10.12 8.58
C GLY A 54 3.11 10.08 7.59
N ALA A 55 3.88 11.17 7.54
CA ALA A 55 4.96 11.35 6.55
C ALA A 55 6.02 10.26 6.62
N ASP A 56 6.33 9.78 7.82
CA ASP A 56 7.32 8.71 8.04
C ASP A 56 6.84 7.33 7.57
N LYS A 57 5.54 7.19 7.26
CA LYS A 57 4.91 5.94 6.79
C LYS A 57 4.17 6.16 5.46
N ALA A 58 4.60 7.14 4.66
CA ALA A 58 3.97 7.51 3.39
C ALA A 58 4.28 6.52 2.25
N VAL A 59 5.40 5.80 2.33
CA VAL A 59 5.81 4.79 1.33
C VAL A 59 6.33 3.56 2.05
N TYR A 60 5.89 2.38 1.61
CA TYR A 60 6.40 1.10 2.06
C TYR A 60 7.17 0.41 0.93
N VAL A 61 8.32 -0.18 1.26
CA VAL A 61 9.19 -0.86 0.30
C VAL A 61 9.40 -2.29 0.76
N TYR A 62 9.36 -3.23 -0.18
CA TYR A 62 9.59 -4.64 0.05
C TYR A 62 10.59 -5.19 -0.99
N PRO A 63 11.67 -5.87 -0.60
CA PRO A 63 12.63 -6.48 -1.53
C PRO A 63 12.00 -7.59 -2.36
N LEU A 64 12.32 -7.64 -3.66
CA LEU A 64 11.80 -8.67 -4.56
C LEU A 64 12.39 -10.04 -4.21
N GLU A 65 13.64 -10.06 -3.74
CA GLU A 65 14.41 -11.26 -3.40
C GLU A 65 13.78 -12.06 -2.24
N HIS A 66 12.87 -11.45 -1.46
CA HIS A 66 12.14 -12.15 -0.41
C HIS A 66 10.99 -13.02 -0.92
N TYR A 67 10.58 -12.87 -2.19
CA TYR A 67 9.59 -13.77 -2.79
C TYR A 67 10.14 -15.15 -3.16
N ASP A 68 11.47 -15.30 -3.21
CA ASP A 68 12.12 -16.57 -3.54
C ASP A 68 12.24 -17.54 -2.33
N TYR A 69 11.68 -17.16 -1.17
CA TYR A 69 11.66 -17.94 0.08
C TYR A 69 10.21 -18.31 0.46
#